data_AF-A0A848F3L3-F1
#
_entry.id   AF-A0A848F3L3-F1
#
_cell.length_a   1.000
_cell.length_b   1.000
_cell.length_c   1.000
_cell.angle_alpha   90.00
_cell.angle_beta   90.00
_cell.angle_gamma   90.00
#
_symmetry.space_group_name_H-M   'P 1'
#
loop_
_entity.id
_entity.type
_entity.pdbx_description
1 polymer ?
#
loop_
_entity_poly.entity_id
_entity_poly.type
_entity_poly.pdbx_seq_one_letter_code
_entity_poly.pdbx_strand_id
1 'polypeptide(L)'
;MRGAAQRPVALALQGGGAHGAFTWGVLDELLQRDDLRIEALSGTSAGAMNAIVLAHGLLDGGPAGAREALHRFWHAVSQQMPAGAIRPARSDDEVPSLHPAAQALLQWTRLLSPYALNPLNLNPLRGLLESQIDFERLRASRGPQLFIAATNANTGQLRLFRRHELSVEAALASACLPMVMQAVEIDGEPYWDGGYAANPALLPLVCEGTAPDLLIVTLNPRVFGELPRTASRIQQRALEIGFNACFLHELRWLLQLQTLARQGAWRGWGWRRRVAALRVHVIEADEQLAGLPLHTKLIPHRPFLETLRDRGRAQAQAWLAQQGQAIGQHSSADLAALLGAGALPPGPDAAPA
;
A
#
# COMPACT_ATOMS: atom_id res chain seq x y z
N MET A 1 17.32 -33.38 1.32
CA MET A 1 17.54 -32.12 0.57
C MET A 1 17.60 -30.98 1.58
N ARG A 2 18.72 -30.27 1.73
CA ARG A 2 18.75 -29.05 2.53
C ARG A 2 17.92 -28.02 1.76
N GLY A 3 16.80 -27.55 2.33
CA GLY A 3 15.98 -26.52 1.70
C GLY A 3 16.84 -25.29 1.39
N ALA A 4 16.62 -24.68 0.21
CA ALA A 4 17.32 -23.46 -0.15
C ALA A 4 17.11 -22.40 0.97
N ALA A 5 18.17 -21.69 1.33
CA ALA A 5 18.06 -20.65 2.36
C ALA A 5 17.08 -19.56 1.89
N GLN A 6 16.04 -19.30 2.67
CA GLN A 6 15.05 -18.29 2.34
C GLN A 6 15.67 -16.89 2.44
N ARG A 7 15.41 -16.05 1.45
CA ARG A 7 15.88 -14.67 1.37
C ARG A 7 14.89 -13.76 2.12
N PRO A 8 15.32 -13.09 3.20
CA PRO A 8 14.45 -12.18 3.95
C PRO A 8 14.10 -10.95 3.11
N VAL A 9 12.81 -10.62 3.01
CA VAL A 9 12.29 -9.45 2.30
C VAL A 9 11.37 -8.63 3.19
N ALA A 10 11.43 -7.32 3.05
CA ALA A 10 10.46 -6.37 3.60
C ALA A 10 9.57 -5.85 2.48
N LEU A 11 8.27 -5.81 2.70
CA LEU A 11 7.28 -5.39 1.71
C LEU A 11 6.71 -4.02 2.08
N ALA A 12 6.67 -3.09 1.14
CA ALA A 12 5.99 -1.81 1.30
C ALA A 12 4.81 -1.74 0.32
N LEU A 13 3.59 -1.69 0.84
CA LEU A 13 2.35 -1.87 0.08
C LEU A 13 1.57 -0.57 0.00
N GLN A 14 1.54 0.04 -1.19
CA GLN A 14 0.80 1.27 -1.41
C GLN A 14 -0.72 1.05 -1.30
N GLY A 15 -1.42 2.04 -0.74
CA GLY A 15 -2.87 2.14 -0.72
C GLY A 15 -3.46 2.63 -2.05
N GLY A 16 -4.66 2.15 -2.36
CA GLY A 16 -5.36 2.50 -3.61
C GLY A 16 -6.84 2.13 -3.64
N GLY A 17 -7.48 1.94 -2.48
CA GLY A 17 -8.87 1.46 -2.40
C GLY A 17 -9.04 0.08 -3.05
N ALA A 18 -10.08 -0.09 -3.87
CA ALA A 18 -10.33 -1.32 -4.63
C ALA A 18 -9.16 -1.75 -5.53
N HIS A 19 -8.30 -0.80 -5.97
CA HIS A 19 -7.08 -1.13 -6.72
C HIS A 19 -6.06 -1.94 -5.91
N GLY A 20 -6.21 -2.01 -4.58
CA GLY A 20 -5.42 -2.93 -3.74
C GLY A 20 -5.58 -4.41 -4.10
N ALA A 21 -6.62 -4.78 -4.86
CA ALA A 21 -6.74 -6.13 -5.44
C ALA A 21 -5.60 -6.45 -6.43
N PHE A 22 -5.01 -5.44 -7.07
CA PHE A 22 -3.77 -5.61 -7.84
C PHE A 22 -2.63 -6.06 -6.93
N THR A 23 -2.43 -5.40 -5.78
CA THR A 23 -1.44 -5.83 -4.79
C THR A 23 -1.72 -7.23 -4.26
N TRP A 24 -2.99 -7.63 -4.10
CA TRP A 24 -3.34 -9.01 -3.77
C TRP A 24 -2.79 -10.00 -4.80
N GLY A 25 -2.96 -9.72 -6.09
CA GLY A 25 -2.36 -10.52 -7.17
C GLY A 25 -0.83 -10.61 -7.09
N VAL A 26 -0.17 -9.48 -6.83
CA VAL A 26 1.29 -9.44 -6.66
C VAL A 26 1.72 -10.33 -5.48
N LEU A 27 1.04 -10.21 -4.34
CA LEU A 27 1.34 -11.02 -3.15
C LEU A 27 1.07 -12.50 -3.38
N ASP A 28 -0.01 -12.85 -4.08
CA ASP A 28 -0.36 -14.22 -4.44
C ASP A 28 0.72 -14.88 -5.31
N GLU A 29 1.37 -14.11 -6.19
CA GLU A 29 2.54 -14.57 -6.93
C GLU A 29 3.79 -14.71 -6.04
N LEU A 30 4.14 -13.69 -5.27
CA LEU A 30 5.31 -13.71 -4.39
C LEU A 30 5.24 -14.83 -3.35
N LEU A 31 4.06 -15.13 -2.81
CA LEU A 31 3.84 -16.18 -1.81
C LEU A 31 3.98 -17.61 -2.37
N GLN A 32 4.03 -17.80 -3.69
CA GLN A 32 4.37 -19.11 -4.27
C GLN A 32 5.88 -19.39 -4.27
N ARG A 33 6.71 -18.39 -3.93
CA ARG A 33 8.15 -18.56 -3.86
C ARG A 33 8.60 -19.10 -2.50
N ASP A 34 9.05 -20.35 -2.50
CA ASP A 34 9.56 -21.02 -1.29
C ASP A 34 10.87 -20.43 -0.75
N ASP A 35 11.56 -19.64 -1.57
CA ASP A 35 12.87 -19.06 -1.26
C ASP A 35 12.81 -17.58 -0.84
N LEU A 36 11.62 -17.05 -0.61
CA LEU A 36 11.39 -15.73 -0.01
C LEU A 36 10.80 -15.90 1.39
N ARG A 37 11.25 -15.07 2.33
CA ARG A 37 10.68 -15.00 3.68
C ARG A 37 10.30 -13.55 3.98
N ILE A 38 9.02 -13.31 4.21
CA ILE A 38 8.52 -11.97 4.53
C ILE A 38 8.84 -11.68 6.01
N GLU A 39 9.72 -10.72 6.25
CA GLU A 39 10.16 -10.29 7.60
C GLU A 39 9.33 -9.14 8.14
N ALA A 40 8.88 -8.26 7.25
CA ALA A 40 8.14 -7.06 7.63
C ALA A 40 7.25 -6.58 6.50
N LEU A 41 6.11 -5.99 6.85
CA LEU A 41 5.23 -5.28 5.94
C LEU A 41 4.94 -3.88 6.45
N SER A 42 5.04 -2.91 5.55
CA SER A 42 4.45 -1.59 5.72
C SER A 42 3.26 -1.46 4.79
N GLY A 43 2.16 -0.90 5.29
CA GLY A 43 0.94 -0.78 4.52
C GLY A 43 0.12 0.44 4.90
N THR A 44 -0.56 0.98 3.89
CA THR A 44 -1.46 2.13 4.01
C THR A 44 -2.77 1.81 3.31
N SER A 45 -3.92 2.11 3.92
CA SER A 45 -5.24 1.92 3.30
C SER A 45 -5.43 0.46 2.82
N ALA A 46 -5.78 0.23 1.55
CA ALA A 46 -5.85 -1.12 0.98
C ALA A 46 -4.53 -1.92 1.09
N GLY A 47 -3.38 -1.25 1.09
CA GLY A 47 -2.08 -1.87 1.36
C GLY A 47 -1.95 -2.34 2.82
N ALA A 48 -2.54 -1.63 3.77
CA ALA A 48 -2.63 -2.05 5.17
C ALA A 48 -3.51 -3.30 5.32
N MET A 49 -4.66 -3.34 4.64
CA MET A 49 -5.52 -4.52 4.62
C MET A 49 -4.77 -5.75 4.11
N ASN A 50 -4.09 -5.61 2.97
CA ASN A 50 -3.26 -6.68 2.42
C ASN A 50 -2.16 -7.12 3.39
N ALA A 51 -1.47 -6.18 4.06
CA ALA A 51 -0.42 -6.49 5.03
C ALA A 51 -0.94 -7.27 6.25
N ILE A 52 -2.05 -6.82 6.83
CA ILE A 52 -2.67 -7.44 8.01
C ILE A 52 -3.18 -8.85 7.67
N VAL A 53 -3.93 -8.98 6.57
CA VAL A 53 -4.52 -10.26 6.13
C VAL A 53 -3.43 -11.26 5.77
N LEU A 54 -2.39 -10.83 5.05
CA LEU A 54 -1.24 -11.68 4.73
C LEU A 54 -0.56 -12.16 6.01
N ALA A 55 -0.23 -11.24 6.92
CA ALA A 55 0.46 -11.60 8.15
C ALA A 55 -0.37 -12.52 9.04
N HIS A 56 -1.69 -12.32 9.11
CA HIS A 56 -2.61 -13.23 9.78
C HIS A 56 -2.61 -14.62 9.13
N GLY A 57 -2.81 -14.71 7.82
CA GLY A 57 -2.86 -16.00 7.13
C GLY A 57 -1.53 -16.77 7.14
N LEU A 58 -0.38 -16.06 7.25
CA LEU A 58 0.92 -16.70 7.49
C LEU A 58 0.93 -17.50 8.80
N LEU A 59 0.17 -17.10 9.82
CA LEU A 59 0.07 -17.81 11.09
C LEU A 59 -0.75 -19.10 10.99
N ASP A 60 -1.65 -19.20 10.02
CA ASP A 60 -2.55 -20.36 9.85
C ASP A 60 -1.93 -21.49 9.04
N GLY A 61 -1.18 -21.15 8.00
CA GLY A 61 -0.66 -22.16 7.06
C GLY A 61 0.54 -21.69 6.26
N GLY A 62 1.33 -20.76 6.81
CA GLY A 62 2.44 -20.16 6.08
C GLY A 62 1.97 -19.50 4.77
N PRO A 63 2.76 -19.58 3.69
CA PRO A 63 2.41 -18.92 2.43
C PRO A 63 1.06 -19.36 1.85
N ALA A 64 0.71 -20.64 1.96
CA ALA A 64 -0.59 -21.14 1.49
C ALA A 64 -1.77 -20.53 2.28
N GLY A 65 -1.63 -20.46 3.61
CA GLY A 65 -2.62 -19.82 4.49
C GLY A 65 -2.79 -18.32 4.19
N ALA A 66 -1.71 -17.61 3.90
CA ALA A 66 -1.74 -16.20 3.51
C ALA A 66 -2.47 -15.96 2.18
N ARG A 67 -2.21 -16.78 1.17
CA ARG A 67 -2.90 -16.69 -0.14
C ARG A 67 -4.40 -16.89 0.00
N GLU A 68 -4.78 -17.91 0.74
CA GLU A 68 -6.18 -18.24 1.00
C GLU A 68 -6.88 -17.16 1.85
N ALA A 69 -6.20 -16.60 2.87
CA ALA A 69 -6.74 -15.49 3.66
C ALA A 69 -6.99 -14.24 2.79
N LEU A 70 -6.04 -13.88 1.92
CA LEU A 70 -6.22 -12.77 0.98
C LEU A 70 -7.39 -13.02 0.01
N HIS A 71 -7.51 -14.25 -0.50
CA HIS A 71 -8.62 -14.63 -1.37
C HIS A 71 -9.98 -14.46 -0.68
N ARG A 72 -10.14 -14.98 0.54
CA ARG A 72 -11.38 -14.82 1.31
C ARG A 72 -11.69 -13.36 1.64
N PHE A 73 -10.67 -12.59 2.01
CA PHE A 73 -10.83 -11.17 2.35
C PHE A 73 -11.37 -10.37 1.16
N TRP A 74 -10.70 -10.44 0.01
CA TRP A 74 -11.12 -9.67 -1.18
C TRP A 74 -12.46 -10.12 -1.74
N HIS A 75 -12.77 -11.42 -1.64
CA HIS A 75 -14.09 -11.94 -1.99
C HIS A 75 -15.18 -11.40 -1.05
N ALA A 76 -14.94 -11.35 0.26
CA ALA A 76 -15.87 -10.76 1.20
C ALA A 76 -16.02 -9.24 1.04
N VAL A 77 -14.95 -8.53 0.71
CA VAL A 77 -14.99 -7.10 0.34
C VAL A 77 -15.92 -6.86 -0.85
N SER A 78 -15.89 -7.77 -1.83
CA SER A 78 -16.73 -7.67 -3.04
C SER A 78 -18.24 -7.77 -2.78
N GLN A 79 -18.64 -8.20 -1.57
CA GLN A 79 -20.02 -8.41 -1.16
C GLN A 79 -20.54 -7.27 -0.26
N GLN A 80 -19.72 -6.28 0.09
CA GLN A 80 -20.08 -5.24 1.06
C GLN A 80 -20.95 -4.12 0.49
N MET A 81 -21.03 -3.99 -0.84
CA MET A 81 -21.86 -2.96 -1.47
C MET A 81 -23.32 -3.42 -1.57
N PRO A 82 -24.31 -2.52 -1.36
CA PRO A 82 -25.72 -2.85 -1.57
C PRO A 82 -25.99 -3.39 -2.97
N ALA A 83 -26.91 -4.36 -3.07
CA ALA A 83 -27.35 -4.89 -4.35
C ALA A 83 -27.85 -3.76 -5.27
N GLY A 84 -27.35 -3.74 -6.51
CA GLY A 84 -27.71 -2.70 -7.49
C GLY A 84 -26.97 -1.37 -7.35
N ALA A 85 -26.07 -1.20 -6.37
CA ALA A 85 -25.24 0.02 -6.26
C ALA A 85 -24.17 0.12 -7.35
N ILE A 86 -23.78 -1.01 -7.95
CA ILE A 86 -22.76 -1.12 -8.98
C ILE A 86 -23.43 -1.49 -10.30
N ARG A 87 -23.08 -0.75 -11.35
CA ARG A 87 -23.35 -1.12 -12.74
C ARG A 87 -22.13 -1.90 -13.26
N PRO A 88 -22.25 -3.21 -13.53
CA PRO A 88 -21.14 -4.01 -14.00
C PRO A 88 -20.70 -3.56 -15.40
N ALA A 89 -19.44 -3.82 -15.74
CA ALA A 89 -18.95 -3.71 -17.11
C ALA A 89 -19.71 -4.69 -18.02
N ARG A 90 -20.05 -4.25 -19.23
CA ARG A 90 -20.81 -5.05 -20.21
C ARG A 90 -19.93 -5.64 -21.32
N SER A 91 -18.65 -5.25 -21.36
CA SER A 91 -17.63 -5.71 -22.30
C SER A 91 -16.24 -5.56 -21.67
N ASP A 92 -15.24 -6.21 -22.25
CA ASP A 92 -13.85 -6.18 -21.74
C ASP A 92 -13.24 -4.76 -21.76
N ASP A 93 -13.68 -3.90 -22.68
CA ASP A 93 -13.24 -2.50 -22.77
C ASP A 93 -13.94 -1.55 -21.80
N GLU A 94 -14.98 -2.01 -21.09
CA GLU A 94 -15.73 -1.18 -20.14
C GLU A 94 -15.24 -1.40 -18.71
N VAL A 95 -15.15 -0.31 -17.94
CA VAL A 95 -14.90 -0.38 -16.49
C VAL A 95 -16.22 -0.32 -15.73
N PRO A 96 -16.38 -1.05 -14.61
CA PRO A 96 -17.59 -0.95 -13.82
C PRO A 96 -17.76 0.48 -13.29
N SER A 97 -19.00 0.90 -13.12
CA SER A 97 -19.33 2.21 -12.58
C SER A 97 -20.33 2.09 -11.44
N LEU A 98 -20.48 3.13 -10.63
CA LEU A 98 -21.59 3.21 -9.69
C LEU A 98 -22.92 3.45 -10.44
N HIS A 99 -24.04 2.98 -9.90
CA HIS A 99 -25.38 3.32 -10.38
C HIS A 99 -25.66 4.83 -10.16
N PRO A 100 -26.47 5.53 -10.98
CA PRO A 100 -26.71 6.97 -10.85
C PRO A 100 -27.09 7.44 -9.43
N ALA A 101 -27.92 6.66 -8.71
CA ALA A 101 -28.26 6.96 -7.32
C ALA A 101 -27.04 6.89 -6.38
N ALA A 102 -26.19 5.87 -6.53
CA ALA A 102 -24.95 5.74 -5.76
C ALA A 102 -23.93 6.83 -6.13
N GLN A 103 -23.88 7.25 -7.41
CA GLN A 103 -23.08 8.40 -7.84
C GLN A 103 -23.57 9.69 -7.18
N ALA A 104 -24.88 9.93 -7.15
CA ALA A 104 -25.46 11.11 -6.52
C ALA A 104 -25.15 11.15 -5.01
N LEU A 105 -25.28 10.01 -4.32
CA LEU A 105 -24.88 9.89 -2.92
C LEU A 105 -23.40 10.24 -2.72
N LEU A 106 -22.50 9.73 -3.58
CA LEU A 106 -21.07 10.07 -3.53
C LEU A 106 -20.79 11.55 -3.82
N GLN A 107 -21.62 12.23 -4.62
CA GLN A 107 -21.49 13.69 -4.79
C GLN A 107 -21.92 14.45 -3.53
N TRP A 108 -22.93 13.97 -2.81
CA TRP A 108 -23.34 14.60 -1.55
C TRP A 108 -22.28 14.54 -0.47
N THR A 109 -21.40 13.52 -0.47
CA THR A 109 -20.27 13.46 0.47
C THR A 109 -19.25 14.58 0.28
N ARG A 110 -19.37 15.37 -0.79
CA ARG A 110 -18.56 16.59 -1.02
C ARG A 110 -19.18 17.84 -0.39
N LEU A 111 -20.48 17.79 -0.07
CA LEU A 111 -21.26 18.90 0.46
C LEU A 111 -21.64 18.68 1.94
N LEU A 112 -21.81 17.43 2.33
CA LEU A 112 -22.26 17.02 3.65
C LEU A 112 -21.19 16.13 4.30
N SER A 113 -21.04 16.28 5.62
CA SER A 113 -20.06 15.49 6.39
C SER A 113 -20.55 14.05 6.59
N PRO A 114 -19.64 13.08 6.78
CA PRO A 114 -20.01 11.71 7.11
C PRO A 114 -20.77 11.60 8.45
N TYR A 115 -20.60 12.57 9.36
CA TYR A 115 -21.36 12.66 10.61
C TYR A 115 -22.84 12.96 10.38
N ALA A 116 -23.17 13.74 9.34
CA ALA A 116 -24.55 14.01 8.95
C ALA A 116 -25.16 12.87 8.11
N LEU A 117 -24.37 12.28 7.21
CA LEU A 117 -24.83 11.26 6.26
C LEU A 117 -24.92 9.85 6.87
N ASN A 118 -24.11 9.55 7.89
CA ASN A 118 -24.05 8.24 8.54
C ASN A 118 -24.04 8.39 10.07
N PRO A 119 -25.13 8.88 10.70
CA PRO A 119 -25.16 9.17 12.13
C PRO A 119 -24.99 7.92 13.02
N LEU A 120 -25.29 6.73 12.48
CA LEU A 120 -25.09 5.45 13.17
C LEU A 120 -23.67 4.89 13.03
N ASN A 121 -22.79 5.59 12.31
CA ASN A 121 -21.40 5.19 12.02
C ASN A 121 -21.26 3.73 11.54
N LEU A 122 -22.16 3.30 10.65
CA LEU A 122 -22.11 1.95 10.09
C LEU A 122 -20.88 1.82 9.19
N ASN A 123 -20.06 0.80 9.43
CA ASN A 123 -18.86 0.51 8.64
C ASN A 123 -18.81 -0.98 8.27
N PRO A 124 -19.11 -1.36 7.02
CA PRO A 124 -19.12 -2.76 6.58
C PRO A 124 -17.75 -3.45 6.75
N LEU A 125 -16.65 -2.69 6.61
CA LEU A 125 -15.30 -3.23 6.76
C LEU A 125 -15.02 -3.67 8.20
N ARG A 126 -15.66 -3.03 9.20
CA ARG A 126 -15.51 -3.41 10.62
C ARG A 126 -15.90 -4.87 10.85
N GLY A 127 -17.10 -5.26 10.45
CA GLY A 127 -17.60 -6.62 10.65
C GLY A 127 -16.78 -7.67 9.87
N LEU A 128 -16.25 -7.29 8.70
CA LEU A 128 -15.35 -8.15 7.93
C LEU A 128 -14.03 -8.37 8.67
N LEU A 129 -13.41 -7.31 9.20
CA LEU A 129 -12.16 -7.41 9.97
C LEU A 129 -12.35 -8.22 11.26
N GLU A 130 -13.43 -7.96 12.00
CA GLU A 130 -13.77 -8.67 13.23
C GLU A 130 -14.01 -10.18 13.00
N SER A 131 -14.60 -10.55 11.85
CA SER A 131 -14.90 -11.96 11.54
C SER A 131 -13.74 -12.74 10.93
N GLN A 132 -12.76 -12.07 10.29
CA GLN A 132 -11.70 -12.75 9.55
C GLN A 132 -10.31 -12.65 10.17
N ILE A 133 -10.09 -11.71 11.09
CA ILE A 133 -8.76 -11.43 11.66
C ILE A 133 -8.78 -11.58 13.18
N ASP A 134 -8.03 -12.55 13.67
CA ASP A 134 -7.71 -12.66 15.09
C ASP A 134 -6.56 -11.69 15.43
N PHE A 135 -6.93 -10.46 15.81
CA PHE A 135 -5.96 -9.43 16.18
C PHE A 135 -5.20 -9.77 17.47
N GLU A 136 -5.78 -10.52 18.40
CA GLU A 136 -5.09 -10.93 19.63
C GLU A 136 -3.94 -11.88 19.31
N ARG A 137 -4.22 -12.91 18.51
CA ARG A 137 -3.19 -13.83 18.01
C ARG A 137 -2.16 -13.12 17.15
N LEU A 138 -2.57 -12.18 16.30
CA LEU A 138 -1.64 -11.40 15.49
C LEU A 138 -0.65 -10.60 16.37
N ARG A 139 -1.14 -9.92 17.41
CA ARG A 139 -0.33 -9.19 18.39
C ARG A 139 0.63 -10.10 19.16
N ALA A 140 0.16 -11.28 19.59
CA ALA A 140 0.96 -12.23 20.38
C ALA A 140 1.97 -13.06 19.54
N SER A 141 1.83 -13.07 18.22
CA SER A 141 2.64 -13.94 17.34
C SER A 141 4.14 -13.59 17.30
N ARG A 142 4.90 -14.39 16.56
CA ARG A 142 6.28 -14.06 16.11
C ARG A 142 6.34 -13.90 14.59
N GLY A 143 5.21 -13.54 13.97
CA GLY A 143 5.10 -13.30 12.53
C GLY A 143 5.86 -12.05 12.09
N PRO A 144 5.72 -11.66 10.81
CA PRO A 144 6.40 -10.49 10.27
C PRO A 144 6.08 -9.24 11.08
N GLN A 145 7.01 -8.29 11.14
CA GLN A 145 6.74 -6.97 11.69
C GLN A 145 5.71 -6.26 10.81
N LEU A 146 4.84 -5.47 11.43
CA LEU A 146 3.80 -4.72 10.73
C LEU A 146 3.90 -3.25 11.08
N PHE A 147 3.79 -2.40 10.06
CA PHE A 147 3.77 -0.94 10.17
C PHE A 147 2.57 -0.43 9.39
N ILE A 148 1.49 -0.12 10.10
CA ILE A 148 0.23 0.31 9.51
C ILE A 148 0.07 1.81 9.69
N ALA A 149 0.06 2.54 8.58
CA ALA A 149 0.02 4.00 8.60
C ALA A 149 -1.41 4.53 8.78
N ALA A 150 -1.56 5.49 9.67
CA ALA A 150 -2.73 6.36 9.79
C ALA A 150 -2.29 7.82 9.97
N THR A 151 -3.18 8.75 9.66
CA THR A 151 -2.93 10.19 9.81
C THR A 151 -3.75 10.70 10.98
N ASN A 152 -3.12 11.30 11.99
CA ASN A 152 -3.87 11.99 13.05
C ASN A 152 -4.60 13.20 12.43
N ALA A 153 -5.92 13.23 12.54
CA ALA A 153 -6.77 14.18 11.83
C ALA A 153 -6.63 15.63 12.35
N ASN A 154 -6.24 15.81 13.62
CA ASN A 154 -6.04 17.12 14.23
C ASN A 154 -4.70 17.74 13.85
N THR A 155 -3.64 16.94 13.75
CA THR A 155 -2.25 17.43 13.62
C THR A 155 -1.64 17.17 12.25
N GLY A 156 -2.22 16.29 11.45
CA GLY A 156 -1.65 15.81 10.18
C GLY A 156 -0.44 14.87 10.37
N GLN A 157 -0.09 14.51 11.60
CA GLN A 157 1.09 13.69 11.89
C GLN A 157 0.85 12.21 11.55
N LEU A 158 1.91 11.55 11.07
CA LEU A 158 1.95 10.12 10.84
C LEU A 158 1.90 9.36 12.17
N ARG A 159 0.94 8.44 12.32
CA ARG A 159 0.97 7.37 13.32
C ARG A 159 1.22 6.04 12.61
N LEU A 160 2.26 5.34 13.05
CA LEU A 160 2.50 3.95 12.65
C LEU A 160 2.05 3.03 13.78
N PHE A 161 1.04 2.21 13.50
CA PHE A 161 0.63 1.12 14.39
C PHE A 161 1.52 -0.08 14.12
N ARG A 162 2.21 -0.55 15.17
CA ARG A 162 3.03 -1.76 15.11
C ARG A 162 2.18 -3.01 15.34
N ARG A 163 2.71 -4.17 14.99
CA ARG A 163 2.03 -5.48 15.18
C ARG A 163 1.37 -5.65 16.55
N HIS A 164 2.04 -5.26 17.64
CA HIS A 164 1.52 -5.39 19.01
C HIS A 164 0.45 -4.35 19.38
N GLU A 165 0.23 -3.34 18.54
CA GLU A 165 -0.79 -2.28 18.70
C GLU A 165 -1.99 -2.53 17.78
N LEU A 166 -1.95 -3.54 16.91
CA LEU A 166 -2.99 -3.74 15.91
C LEU A 166 -4.32 -4.15 16.54
N SER A 167 -5.35 -3.44 16.11
CA SER A 167 -6.77 -3.69 16.39
C SER A 167 -7.59 -3.46 15.13
N VAL A 168 -8.89 -3.72 15.22
CA VAL A 168 -9.86 -3.36 14.18
C VAL A 168 -9.82 -1.85 13.92
N GLU A 169 -9.74 -1.04 14.97
CA GLU A 169 -9.67 0.43 14.88
C GLU A 169 -8.41 0.87 14.14
N ALA A 170 -7.24 0.32 14.44
CA ALA A 170 -6.00 0.65 13.74
C ALA A 170 -6.10 0.35 12.23
N ALA A 171 -6.73 -0.78 11.89
CA ALA A 171 -6.99 -1.15 10.50
C ALA A 171 -7.97 -0.19 9.82
N LEU A 172 -9.11 0.12 10.47
CA LEU A 172 -10.11 1.05 9.97
C LEU A 172 -9.55 2.47 9.82
N ALA A 173 -8.76 2.94 10.77
CA ALA A 173 -8.10 4.24 10.73
C ALA A 173 -7.23 4.35 9.48
N SER A 174 -6.44 3.32 9.18
CA SER A 174 -5.58 3.28 7.99
C SER A 174 -6.35 3.38 6.67
N ALA A 175 -7.62 2.96 6.63
CA ALA A 175 -8.50 2.99 5.45
C ALA A 175 -9.61 4.06 5.53
N CYS A 176 -9.54 4.99 6.48
CA CYS A 176 -10.61 5.94 6.76
C CYS A 176 -10.56 7.17 5.83
N LEU A 177 -11.30 7.13 4.73
CA LEU A 177 -11.41 8.27 3.82
C LEU A 177 -12.29 9.39 4.42
N PRO A 178 -11.76 10.59 4.69
CA PRO A 178 -12.42 11.60 5.53
C PRO A 178 -13.71 12.17 4.94
N MET A 179 -13.85 12.13 3.61
CA MET A 179 -15.09 12.59 2.95
C MET A 179 -16.19 11.54 3.02
N VAL A 180 -15.89 10.27 3.30
CA VAL A 180 -16.86 9.16 3.19
C VAL A 180 -17.11 8.49 4.55
N MET A 181 -16.12 8.49 5.43
CA MET A 181 -16.15 7.80 6.71
C MET A 181 -15.91 8.80 7.85
N GLN A 182 -16.57 8.58 8.99
CA GLN A 182 -16.26 9.33 10.21
C GLN A 182 -14.85 8.97 10.67
N ALA A 183 -14.17 9.91 11.34
CA ALA A 183 -12.83 9.65 11.87
C ALA A 183 -12.87 8.48 12.85
N VAL A 184 -11.81 7.66 12.84
CA VAL A 184 -11.68 6.56 13.79
C VAL A 184 -10.94 7.08 15.02
N GLU A 185 -11.57 7.00 16.18
CA GLU A 185 -10.97 7.41 17.45
C GLU A 185 -10.20 6.25 18.08
N ILE A 186 -8.93 6.48 18.42
CA ILE A 186 -8.07 5.53 19.12
C ILE A 186 -7.39 6.29 20.24
N ASP A 187 -7.57 5.84 21.48
CA ASP A 187 -7.03 6.48 22.69
C ASP A 187 -7.40 7.97 22.82
N GLY A 188 -8.59 8.35 22.35
CA GLY A 188 -9.09 9.73 22.37
C GLY A 188 -8.59 10.63 21.23
N GLU A 189 -7.76 10.11 20.32
CA GLU A 189 -7.25 10.85 19.17
C GLU A 189 -7.96 10.43 17.87
N PRO A 190 -8.36 11.38 17.01
CA PRO A 190 -9.03 11.08 15.75
C PRO A 190 -8.02 10.75 14.64
N TYR A 191 -8.33 9.72 13.85
CA TYR A 191 -7.49 9.26 12.74
C TYR A 191 -8.25 9.14 11.41
N TRP A 192 -7.52 9.45 10.34
CA TRP A 192 -7.89 9.24 8.95
C TRP A 192 -6.88 8.34 8.25
N ASP A 193 -7.18 7.99 6.99
CA ASP A 193 -6.34 7.17 6.12
C ASP A 193 -4.87 7.60 6.18
N GLY A 194 -3.96 6.63 6.25
CA GLY A 194 -2.52 6.91 6.29
C GLY A 194 -1.99 7.56 5.03
N GLY A 195 -2.76 7.53 3.94
CA GLY A 195 -2.44 8.10 2.63
C GLY A 195 -1.97 9.55 2.69
N TYR A 196 -2.52 10.33 3.62
CA TYR A 196 -2.21 11.74 3.80
C TYR A 196 -0.85 11.99 4.47
N ALA A 197 -0.26 10.99 5.14
CA ALA A 197 1.00 11.13 5.86
C ALA A 197 2.11 10.18 5.37
N ALA A 198 1.79 8.94 4.95
CA ALA A 198 2.73 8.00 4.35
C ALA A 198 2.04 6.92 3.50
N ASN A 199 2.47 6.70 2.25
CA ASN A 199 1.81 5.75 1.34
C ASN A 199 2.73 5.08 0.29
N PRO A 200 3.39 3.95 0.64
CA PRO A 200 3.55 3.40 1.98
C PRO A 200 4.71 4.06 2.75
N ALA A 201 4.79 3.84 4.06
CA ALA A 201 5.96 4.23 4.86
C ALA A 201 7.13 3.28 4.60
N LEU A 202 8.29 3.79 4.21
CA LEU A 202 9.51 3.03 3.93
C LEU A 202 10.50 3.07 5.08
N LEU A 203 10.66 4.23 5.72
CA LEU A 203 11.62 4.46 6.79
C LEU A 203 11.55 3.46 7.94
N PRO A 204 10.39 3.00 8.47
CA PRO A 204 10.38 1.97 9.51
C PRO A 204 11.06 0.67 9.06
N LEU A 205 10.85 0.24 7.82
CA LEU A 205 11.47 -0.98 7.27
C LEU A 205 12.99 -0.84 7.17
N VAL A 206 13.47 0.36 6.83
CA VAL A 206 14.90 0.66 6.63
C VAL A 206 15.63 0.88 7.97
N CYS A 207 15.09 1.74 8.82
CA CYS A 207 15.75 2.19 10.05
C CYS A 207 15.79 1.10 11.13
N GLU A 208 14.70 0.33 11.26
CA GLU A 208 14.66 -0.81 12.18
C GLU A 208 15.47 -2.00 11.60
N GLY A 209 15.73 -1.98 10.27
CA GLY A 209 16.57 -2.92 9.54
C GLY A 209 16.00 -4.33 9.54
N THR A 210 14.76 -4.41 9.06
CA THR A 210 13.93 -5.61 9.05
C THR A 210 14.43 -6.66 8.06
N ALA A 211 14.86 -6.23 6.87
CA ALA A 211 15.38 -7.08 5.82
C ALA A 211 16.40 -6.32 4.94
N PRO A 212 17.34 -7.03 4.29
CA PRO A 212 18.28 -6.41 3.35
C PRO A 212 17.64 -6.09 1.99
N ASP A 213 16.52 -6.73 1.63
CA ASP A 213 15.74 -6.49 0.42
C ASP A 213 14.43 -5.79 0.77
N LEU A 214 14.22 -4.59 0.23
CA LEU A 214 12.97 -3.83 0.31
C LEU A 214 12.24 -3.91 -1.03
N LEU A 215 11.07 -4.53 -1.05
CA LEU A 215 10.22 -4.65 -2.23
C LEU A 215 8.97 -3.78 -2.08
N ILE A 216 8.84 -2.81 -2.97
CA ILE A 216 7.80 -1.79 -2.95
C ILE A 216 6.78 -2.13 -4.05
N VAL A 217 5.51 -2.19 -3.69
CA VAL A 217 4.41 -2.37 -4.65
C VAL A 217 3.67 -1.04 -4.77
N THR A 218 3.71 -0.43 -5.95
CA THR A 218 3.03 0.85 -6.22
C THR A 218 1.77 0.62 -7.06
N LEU A 219 0.71 1.38 -6.75
CA LEU A 219 -0.58 1.35 -7.44
C LEU A 219 -0.84 2.64 -8.23
N ASN A 220 -0.29 3.77 -7.77
CA ASN A 220 -0.47 5.05 -8.44
C ASN A 220 0.62 5.25 -9.50
N PRO A 221 0.26 5.76 -10.69
CA PRO A 221 1.25 6.07 -11.72
C PRO A 221 2.18 7.22 -11.31
N ARG A 222 3.45 7.13 -11.71
CA ARG A 222 4.41 8.23 -11.56
C ARG A 222 4.16 9.34 -12.58
N VAL A 223 3.95 8.97 -13.83
CA VAL A 223 3.75 9.90 -14.95
C VAL A 223 2.26 10.01 -15.24
N PHE A 224 1.76 11.24 -15.21
CA PHE A 224 0.39 11.54 -15.62
C PHE A 224 0.47 12.09 -17.05
N GLY A 225 -0.02 11.32 -18.02
CA GLY A 225 0.20 11.58 -19.45
C GLY A 225 -0.17 13.01 -19.87
N GLU A 226 -1.46 13.34 -19.84
CA GLU A 226 -1.96 14.65 -20.27
C GLU A 226 -2.35 15.57 -19.11
N LEU A 227 -2.18 16.89 -19.30
CA LEU A 227 -2.59 17.91 -18.34
C LEU A 227 -4.10 17.79 -18.02
N PRO A 228 -4.49 17.60 -16.74
CA PRO A 228 -5.91 17.48 -16.38
C PRO A 228 -6.64 18.82 -16.57
N ARG A 229 -7.73 18.82 -17.34
CA ARG A 229 -8.54 20.02 -17.63
C ARG A 229 -9.94 20.03 -17.03
N THR A 230 -10.44 18.88 -16.58
CA THR A 230 -11.77 18.79 -15.95
C THR A 230 -11.65 18.77 -14.43
N ALA A 231 -12.65 19.28 -13.71
CA ALA A 231 -12.65 19.31 -12.25
C ALA A 231 -12.39 17.92 -11.63
N SER A 232 -12.98 16.86 -12.19
CA SER A 232 -12.75 15.48 -11.75
C SER A 232 -11.31 15.02 -11.98
N ARG A 233 -10.70 15.32 -13.14
CA ARG A 233 -9.30 14.94 -13.42
C ARG A 233 -8.31 15.76 -12.59
N ILE A 234 -8.62 17.03 -12.34
CA ILE A 234 -7.81 17.90 -11.46
C ILE A 234 -7.85 17.37 -10.02
N GLN A 235 -9.03 17.05 -9.50
CA GLN A 235 -9.18 16.48 -8.16
C GLN A 235 -8.47 15.13 -8.03
N GLN A 236 -8.60 14.25 -9.03
CA GLN A 236 -7.86 12.99 -9.08
C GLN A 236 -6.36 13.24 -9.00
N ARG A 237 -5.83 14.14 -9.85
CA ARG A 237 -4.40 14.41 -9.88
C ARG A 237 -3.91 15.05 -8.58
N ALA A 238 -4.68 15.96 -7.98
CA ALA A 238 -4.34 16.57 -6.70
C ALA A 238 -4.25 15.53 -5.57
N LEU A 239 -5.20 14.59 -5.50
CA LEU A 239 -5.18 13.48 -4.53
C LEU A 239 -4.00 12.53 -4.77
N GLU A 240 -3.74 12.16 -6.03
CA GLU A 240 -2.58 11.32 -6.38
C GLU A 240 -1.26 11.98 -5.99
N ILE A 241 -1.10 13.29 -6.26
CA ILE A 241 0.08 14.05 -5.85
C ILE A 241 0.20 14.05 -4.32
N GLY A 242 -0.89 14.38 -3.61
CA GLY A 242 -0.89 14.42 -2.15
C GLY A 242 -0.49 13.07 -1.53
N PHE A 243 -1.08 11.98 -2.00
CA PHE A 243 -0.78 10.63 -1.51
C PHE A 243 0.60 10.13 -1.91
N ASN A 244 1.16 10.56 -3.04
CA ASN A 244 2.51 10.17 -3.45
C ASN A 244 3.61 11.07 -2.86
N ALA A 245 3.29 12.27 -2.40
CA ALA A 245 4.28 13.26 -1.97
C ALA A 245 5.18 12.76 -0.85
N CYS A 246 4.60 12.17 0.21
CA CYS A 246 5.37 11.63 1.34
C CYS A 246 6.24 10.43 0.92
N PHE A 247 5.71 9.53 0.08
CA PHE A 247 6.48 8.42 -0.46
C PHE A 247 7.70 8.88 -1.28
N LEU A 248 7.52 9.86 -2.17
CA LEU A 248 8.61 10.44 -2.95
C LEU A 248 9.65 11.13 -2.05
N HIS A 249 9.21 11.81 -0.98
CA HIS A 249 10.11 12.37 0.02
C HIS A 249 10.92 11.29 0.74
N GLU A 250 10.29 10.20 1.19
CA GLU A 250 10.99 9.08 1.82
C GLU A 250 11.97 8.38 0.87
N LEU A 251 11.61 8.20 -0.40
CA LEU A 251 12.55 7.69 -1.41
C LEU A 251 13.76 8.60 -1.59
N ARG A 252 13.55 9.93 -1.63
CA ARG A 252 14.65 10.91 -1.72
C ARG A 252 15.55 10.85 -0.49
N TRP A 253 14.95 10.76 0.71
CA TRP A 253 15.70 10.56 1.95
C TRP A 253 16.50 9.26 1.92
N LEU A 254 15.91 8.16 1.45
CA LEU A 254 16.61 6.89 1.33
C LEU A 254 17.81 6.98 0.38
N LEU A 255 17.64 7.59 -0.79
CA LEU A 255 18.74 7.80 -1.74
C LEU A 255 19.87 8.62 -1.12
N GLN A 256 19.55 9.71 -0.41
CA GLN A 256 20.53 10.54 0.29
C GLN A 256 21.25 9.75 1.39
N LEU A 257 20.51 9.00 2.22
CA LEU A 257 21.07 8.15 3.26
C LEU A 257 22.00 7.08 2.68
N GLN A 258 21.65 6.43 1.57
CA GLN A 258 22.51 5.47 0.89
C GLN A 258 23.78 6.13 0.36
N THR A 259 23.67 7.32 -0.21
CA THR A 259 24.80 8.10 -0.73
C THR A 259 25.78 8.43 0.38
N LEU A 260 25.29 9.03 1.48
CA LEU A 260 26.11 9.38 2.64
C LEU A 260 26.72 8.14 3.31
N ALA A 261 25.96 7.05 3.42
CA ALA A 261 26.43 5.81 4.02
C ALA A 261 27.61 5.19 3.25
N ARG A 262 27.61 5.34 1.91
CA ARG A 262 28.68 4.89 1.00
C ARG A 262 29.89 5.83 0.95
N GLN A 263 29.69 7.13 1.13
CA GLN A 263 30.76 8.16 1.08
C GLN A 263 31.63 8.23 2.36
N GLY A 264 31.33 7.45 3.40
CA GLY A 264 32.27 7.20 4.50
C GLY A 264 32.40 8.29 5.57
N ALA A 265 31.68 9.41 5.48
CA ALA A 265 31.90 10.60 6.30
C ALA A 265 31.50 10.51 7.80
N TRP A 266 30.77 9.49 8.26
CA TRP A 266 30.20 9.46 9.63
C TRP A 266 30.43 8.13 10.37
N ARG A 267 31.22 8.11 11.45
CA ARG A 267 31.54 6.88 12.23
C ARG A 267 30.31 6.31 12.97
N GLY A 268 29.64 5.33 12.36
CA GLY A 268 28.62 4.46 12.99
C GLY A 268 28.57 3.12 12.27
N TRP A 269 28.80 2.00 12.97
CA TRP A 269 29.24 0.74 12.34
C TRP A 269 28.13 -0.20 11.84
N GLY A 270 26.99 -0.31 12.54
CA GLY A 270 25.95 -1.31 12.22
C GLY A 270 24.89 -0.84 11.22
N TRP A 271 24.14 0.20 11.59
CA TRP A 271 23.02 0.71 10.77
C TRP A 271 23.48 1.29 9.43
N ARG A 272 24.66 1.93 9.38
CA ARG A 272 25.22 2.53 8.17
C ARG A 272 25.52 1.47 7.11
N ARG A 273 26.09 0.33 7.52
CA ARG A 273 26.33 -0.83 6.63
C ARG A 273 25.02 -1.41 6.12
N ARG A 274 24.00 -1.51 6.98
CA ARG A 274 22.66 -1.98 6.56
C ARG A 274 22.05 -1.07 5.50
N VAL A 275 22.03 0.25 5.73
CA VAL A 275 21.48 1.22 4.78
C VAL A 275 22.27 1.23 3.47
N ALA A 276 23.61 1.22 3.53
CA ALA A 276 24.46 1.18 2.33
C ALA A 276 24.24 -0.08 1.48
N ALA A 277 23.96 -1.22 2.13
CA ALA A 277 23.74 -2.52 1.51
C ALA A 277 22.26 -2.83 1.24
N LEU A 278 21.33 -1.94 1.57
CA LEU A 278 19.90 -2.12 1.32
C LEU A 278 19.66 -2.20 -0.19
N ARG A 279 18.95 -3.24 -0.60
CA ARG A 279 18.59 -3.53 -1.98
C ARG A 279 17.12 -3.17 -2.17
N VAL A 280 16.84 -2.29 -3.13
CA VAL A 280 15.50 -1.78 -3.37
C VAL A 280 14.96 -2.34 -4.68
N HIS A 281 13.72 -2.80 -4.59
CA HIS A 281 12.96 -3.43 -5.66
C HIS A 281 11.61 -2.72 -5.76
N VAL A 282 11.14 -2.49 -6.98
CA VAL A 282 9.83 -1.87 -7.21
C VAL A 282 9.07 -2.72 -8.22
N ILE A 283 7.85 -3.11 -7.85
CA ILE A 283 6.84 -3.67 -8.75
C ILE A 283 5.81 -2.58 -8.95
N GLU A 284 5.84 -1.96 -10.12
CA GLU A 284 4.89 -0.92 -10.49
C GLU A 284 3.61 -1.53 -11.04
N ALA A 285 2.48 -0.87 -10.80
CA ALA A 285 1.25 -1.11 -11.52
C ALA A 285 1.46 -1.01 -13.04
N ASP A 286 0.74 -1.87 -13.77
CA ASP A 286 0.73 -1.82 -15.24
C ASP A 286 0.11 -0.51 -15.77
N GLU A 287 0.36 -0.21 -17.04
CA GLU A 287 -0.15 1.03 -17.69
C GLU A 287 -1.68 1.10 -17.72
N GLN A 288 -2.35 -0.05 -17.78
CA GLN A 288 -3.79 -0.09 -17.79
C GLN A 288 -4.38 0.34 -16.44
N LEU A 289 -3.74 0.00 -15.30
CA LEU A 289 -4.24 0.36 -13.97
C LEU A 289 -4.06 1.85 -13.76
N ALA A 290 -2.92 2.38 -14.22
CA ALA A 290 -2.62 3.80 -14.27
C ALA A 290 -3.67 4.62 -15.05
N GLY A 291 -4.28 4.02 -16.08
CA GLY A 291 -5.32 4.66 -16.89
C GLY A 291 -6.72 4.66 -16.28
N LEU A 292 -6.96 3.95 -15.18
CA LEU A 292 -8.31 3.80 -14.63
C LEU A 292 -8.81 5.11 -13.96
N PRO A 293 -10.10 5.48 -14.14
CA PRO A 293 -10.67 6.63 -13.46
C PRO A 293 -10.67 6.51 -11.93
N LEU A 294 -10.49 7.62 -11.21
CA LEU A 294 -10.45 7.66 -9.72
C LEU A 294 -11.62 6.91 -9.05
N HIS A 295 -12.84 7.05 -9.58
CA HIS A 295 -14.03 6.46 -8.97
C HIS A 295 -13.97 4.92 -8.89
N THR A 296 -13.20 4.27 -9.75
CA THR A 296 -13.03 2.80 -9.73
C THR A 296 -12.32 2.32 -8.46
N LYS A 297 -11.57 3.18 -7.76
CA LYS A 297 -10.98 2.89 -6.44
C LYS A 297 -12.04 2.68 -5.35
N LEU A 298 -13.30 3.07 -5.58
CA LEU A 298 -14.41 2.90 -4.66
C LEU A 298 -15.35 1.75 -5.06
N ILE A 299 -15.00 0.95 -6.07
CA ILE A 299 -15.86 -0.10 -6.63
C ILE A 299 -15.33 -1.48 -6.24
N PRO A 300 -15.84 -2.10 -5.16
CA PRO A 300 -15.52 -3.47 -4.79
C PRO A 300 -16.42 -4.46 -5.58
N HIS A 301 -16.29 -4.49 -6.91
CA HIS A 301 -17.06 -5.40 -7.77
C HIS A 301 -16.26 -6.67 -8.05
N ARG A 302 -16.81 -7.85 -7.73
CA ARG A 302 -16.05 -9.12 -7.78
C ARG A 302 -15.30 -9.37 -9.09
N PRO A 303 -15.95 -9.43 -10.28
CA PRO A 303 -15.23 -9.63 -11.54
C PRO A 303 -14.10 -8.63 -11.76
N PHE A 304 -14.32 -7.37 -11.39
CA PHE A 304 -13.31 -6.32 -11.54
C PHE A 304 -12.14 -6.51 -10.58
N LEU A 305 -12.39 -6.85 -9.31
CA LEU A 305 -11.34 -7.16 -8.35
C LEU A 305 -10.53 -8.40 -8.78
N GLU A 306 -11.18 -9.42 -9.33
CA GLU A 306 -10.52 -10.60 -9.89
C GLU A 306 -9.65 -10.24 -11.12
N THR A 307 -10.12 -9.38 -12.02
CA THR A 307 -9.31 -8.83 -13.12
C THR A 307 -8.08 -8.09 -12.61
N LEU A 308 -8.24 -7.25 -11.58
CA LEU A 308 -7.12 -6.53 -10.98
C LEU A 308 -6.11 -7.47 -10.34
N ARG A 309 -6.58 -8.50 -9.61
CA ARG A 309 -5.73 -9.56 -9.07
C ARG A 309 -4.94 -10.25 -10.16
N ASP A 310 -5.59 -10.69 -11.23
CA ASP A 310 -4.92 -11.44 -12.30
C ASP A 310 -3.85 -10.61 -12.99
N ARG A 311 -4.10 -9.31 -13.15
CA ARG A 311 -3.10 -8.36 -13.66
C ARG A 311 -1.94 -8.14 -12.70
N GLY A 312 -2.21 -8.02 -11.40
CA GLY A 312 -1.17 -7.97 -10.38
C GLY A 312 -0.27 -9.21 -10.37
N ARG A 313 -0.88 -10.38 -10.50
CA ARG A 313 -0.17 -11.66 -10.62
C ARG A 313 0.69 -11.70 -11.89
N ALA A 314 0.14 -11.33 -13.05
CA ALA A 314 0.88 -11.27 -14.30
C ALA A 314 2.06 -10.28 -14.25
N GLN A 315 1.87 -9.11 -13.65
CA GLN A 315 2.94 -8.13 -13.45
C GLN A 315 4.05 -8.67 -12.54
N ALA A 316 3.69 -9.33 -11.44
CA ALA A 316 4.67 -9.94 -10.55
C ALA A 316 5.44 -11.08 -11.23
N GLN A 317 4.77 -11.90 -12.06
CA GLN A 317 5.42 -12.95 -12.87
C GLN A 317 6.43 -12.35 -13.84
N ALA A 318 6.01 -11.33 -14.61
CA ALA A 318 6.89 -10.64 -15.56
C ALA A 318 8.10 -10.01 -14.85
N TRP A 319 7.86 -9.35 -13.72
CA TRP A 319 8.93 -8.75 -12.91
C TRP A 319 9.88 -9.80 -12.34
N LEU A 320 9.38 -10.91 -11.80
CA LEU A 320 10.19 -12.01 -11.27
C LEU A 320 11.04 -12.66 -12.36
N ALA A 321 10.50 -12.83 -13.57
CA ALA A 321 11.23 -13.37 -14.70
C ALA A 321 12.40 -12.47 -15.13
N GLN A 322 12.21 -11.14 -15.09
CA GLN A 322 13.21 -10.18 -15.53
C GLN A 322 14.23 -9.80 -14.43
N GLN A 323 13.76 -9.67 -13.19
CA GLN A 323 14.49 -9.03 -12.09
C GLN A 323 14.52 -9.87 -10.80
N GLY A 324 13.82 -11.01 -10.73
CA GLY A 324 13.70 -11.79 -9.49
C GLY A 324 15.02 -12.37 -8.96
N GLN A 325 16.03 -12.55 -9.84
CA GLN A 325 17.38 -12.95 -9.43
C GLN A 325 18.13 -11.84 -8.68
N ALA A 326 17.74 -10.57 -8.86
CA ALA A 326 18.35 -9.44 -8.15
C ALA A 326 18.11 -9.51 -6.64
N ILE A 327 16.99 -10.10 -6.19
CA ILE A 327 16.70 -10.32 -4.78
C ILE A 327 17.81 -11.20 -4.18
N GLY A 328 18.38 -10.78 -3.07
CA GLY A 328 19.57 -11.45 -2.49
C GLY A 328 20.91 -10.88 -2.99
N GLN A 329 20.95 -10.12 -4.10
CA GLN A 329 22.18 -9.77 -4.81
C GLN A 329 22.40 -8.25 -4.95
N HIS A 330 21.46 -7.53 -5.58
CA HIS A 330 21.55 -6.09 -5.84
C HIS A 330 20.16 -5.47 -5.99
N SER A 331 20.05 -4.13 -5.92
CA SER A 331 18.79 -3.44 -6.25
C SER A 331 18.37 -3.73 -7.69
N SER A 332 17.07 -3.90 -7.93
CA SER A 332 16.52 -3.92 -9.30
C SER A 332 15.95 -2.55 -9.70
N ALA A 333 15.79 -1.64 -8.75
CA ALA A 333 15.31 -0.28 -8.98
C ALA A 333 16.44 0.75 -8.84
N ASP A 334 16.50 1.69 -9.77
CA ASP A 334 17.33 2.88 -9.68
C ASP A 334 16.55 4.02 -9.02
N LEU A 335 16.82 4.26 -7.73
CA LEU A 335 16.14 5.31 -6.96
C LEU A 335 16.29 6.71 -7.55
N ALA A 336 17.41 7.02 -8.20
CA ALA A 336 17.61 8.32 -8.83
C ALA A 336 16.71 8.46 -10.06
N ALA A 337 16.60 7.40 -10.88
CA ALA A 337 15.68 7.37 -12.01
C ALA A 337 14.21 7.45 -11.58
N LEU A 338 13.84 6.81 -10.46
CA LEU A 338 12.47 6.88 -9.90
C LEU A 338 12.06 8.31 -9.50
N LEU A 339 13.01 9.12 -9.04
CA LEU A 339 12.77 10.48 -8.53
C LEU A 339 12.89 11.57 -9.60
N GLY A 340 13.40 11.25 -10.79
CA GLY A 340 13.61 12.19 -11.90
C GLY A 340 14.84 13.10 -11.73
N ALA A 341 15.10 13.94 -12.73
CA ALA A 341 16.24 14.86 -12.72
C ALA A 341 16.19 15.83 -11.51
N GLY A 342 17.32 16.00 -10.81
CA GLY A 342 17.41 16.81 -9.58
C GLY A 342 17.10 16.06 -8.28
N ALA A 343 17.06 14.72 -8.31
CA ALA A 343 16.76 13.87 -7.14
C ALA A 343 17.72 14.06 -5.95
N LEU A 344 18.98 14.40 -6.22
CA LEU A 344 19.98 14.74 -5.21
C LEU A 344 20.19 16.26 -5.23
N PRO A 345 20.22 16.93 -4.07
CA PRO A 345 20.71 18.30 -4.03
C PRO A 345 22.12 18.36 -4.62
N PRO A 346 22.50 19.45 -5.31
CA PRO A 346 23.87 19.64 -5.74
C PRO A 346 24.80 19.41 -4.54
N GLY A 347 25.85 18.61 -4.73
CA GLY A 347 26.81 18.34 -3.66
C GLY A 347 27.41 19.65 -3.14
N PRO A 348 27.98 19.66 -1.91
CA PRO A 348 28.55 20.87 -1.33
C PRO A 348 29.66 21.51 -2.18
N ASP A 349 30.24 20.78 -3.15
CA ASP A 349 31.27 21.26 -4.09
C ASP A 349 30.73 21.71 -5.46
N ALA A 350 29.42 21.67 -5.67
CA ALA A 350 28.82 22.21 -6.89
C ALA A 350 28.77 23.74 -6.77
N ALA A 351 29.87 24.38 -7.17
CA ALA A 351 29.93 25.83 -7.31
C ALA A 351 28.75 26.32 -8.19
N PRO A 352 28.10 27.45 -7.83
CA PRO A 352 27.08 28.04 -8.68
C PRO A 352 27.72 28.41 -10.02
N ALA A 353 27.14 27.89 -11.11
CA ALA A 353 27.50 28.23 -12.47
C ALA A 353 27.08 29.65 -12.84
#